data_AF-A0A7J4UZR5-F1
#
_entry.id   AF-A0A7J4UZR5-F1
#
_cell.length_a   1.000
_cell.length_b   1.000
_cell.length_c   1.000
_cell.angle_alpha   90.00
_cell.angle_beta   90.00
_cell.angle_gamma   90.00
#
_symmetry.space_group_name_H-M   'P 1'
#
loop_
_entity.id
_entity.type
_entity.pdbx_description
1 polymer ?
#
loop_
_entity_poly.entity_id
_entity_poly.type
_entity_poly.pdbx_seq_one_letter_code
_entity_poly.pdbx_strand_id
1 'polypeptide(L)'
;MVELKRVYSESVIERGEGYLDSVKYCIKIDNIIFGKVEGSDLYKTEVNLDTLEGDCSCPYGSNCKHAVALYLTYKNGEFSDSDGFVNSLKKMSRDELIELILSKLKDNSEWIMRHNIRKKTNHSDFIKSFKKVFSQDKVEKAEALLHDLSFKNLLELNDYIDKNYDSLLDGIYESDEYNNNYDAQRDDDYDAGLLDLSDHLKEIIVKKALEEKRVNDIIKRDTLSDEIIKNADLFVLYKDKIRKNFSKKDYLEFLLNLNSSNSSEIKDYVDDDNKTLLYEFIDKKSKLIKSVANLIKDTTLLFSVAVYEKDFDVIIKQFDQFGNAVKEDYEMTGRLSSVVDLFRKNNFKNGEMAKKLLNRHVSARYDKTQLSYLVSQVSDFDFIRKLFDKDHIDKDVVLLERLAQIDKNRTFEFVSNNNLIQRHWSDVVVLFNFLKKSYDNKTIRAFIEKNQEQFRTSSHLKKHLKDEGIFISQKEGKLFVDIK
;
A
#
# COMPACT_ATOMS: atom_id res chain seq x y z
N MET A 1 -28.73 -28.80 -5.42
CA MET A 1 -27.64 -28.90 -4.41
C MET A 1 -26.24 -29.06 -5.01
N VAL A 2 -25.97 -30.02 -5.91
CA VAL A 2 -24.61 -30.25 -6.46
C VAL A 2 -24.06 -29.02 -7.21
N GLU A 3 -24.93 -28.26 -7.89
CA GLU A 3 -24.54 -27.07 -8.66
C GLU A 3 -24.09 -25.88 -7.79
N LEU A 4 -24.83 -25.55 -6.72
CA LEU A 4 -24.48 -24.42 -5.84
C LEU A 4 -23.20 -24.65 -5.04
N LYS A 5 -22.85 -25.90 -4.69
CA LYS A 5 -21.63 -26.21 -3.94
C LYS A 5 -20.33 -25.83 -4.66
N ARG A 6 -20.40 -25.47 -5.95
CA ARG A 6 -19.25 -24.95 -6.72
C ARG A 6 -18.90 -23.51 -6.35
N VAL A 7 -19.87 -22.75 -5.83
CA VAL A 7 -19.74 -21.30 -5.58
C VAL A 7 -20.03 -20.94 -4.13
N TYR A 8 -20.92 -21.68 -3.46
CA TYR A 8 -21.40 -21.40 -2.11
C TYR A 8 -20.94 -22.47 -1.13
N SER A 9 -20.60 -22.06 0.10
CA SER A 9 -20.34 -23.00 1.20
C SER A 9 -21.64 -23.65 1.70
N GLU A 10 -21.52 -24.85 2.28
CA GLU A 10 -22.69 -25.59 2.78
C GLU A 10 -23.50 -24.78 3.81
N SER A 11 -22.82 -24.02 4.68
CA SER A 11 -23.49 -23.17 5.68
C SER A 11 -24.25 -22.00 5.08
N VAL A 12 -23.81 -21.48 3.93
CA VAL A 12 -24.54 -20.40 3.22
C VAL A 12 -25.75 -20.98 2.49
N ILE A 13 -25.62 -22.18 1.93
CA ILE A 13 -26.73 -22.86 1.25
C ILE A 13 -27.85 -23.17 2.23
N GLU A 14 -27.54 -23.80 3.36
CA GLU A 14 -28.52 -24.13 4.42
C GLU A 14 -29.25 -22.89 4.93
N ARG A 15 -28.49 -21.80 5.14
CA ARG A 15 -29.09 -20.52 5.54
C ARG A 15 -29.96 -19.92 4.44
N GLY A 16 -29.62 -20.10 3.17
CA GLY A 16 -30.41 -19.59 2.04
C GLY A 16 -31.74 -20.33 1.87
N GLU A 17 -31.77 -21.63 2.13
CA GLU A 17 -33.00 -22.43 2.12
C GLU A 17 -34.04 -21.89 3.13
N GLY A 18 -33.58 -21.38 4.27
CA GLY A 18 -34.45 -20.74 5.27
C GLY A 18 -35.05 -19.39 4.86
N TYR A 19 -34.70 -18.84 3.69
CA TYR A 19 -35.14 -17.52 3.22
C TYR A 19 -36.02 -17.57 1.96
N LEU A 20 -36.48 -18.75 1.54
CA LEU A 20 -37.33 -18.90 0.35
C LEU A 20 -38.60 -18.04 0.42
N ASP A 21 -39.32 -18.08 1.55
CA ASP A 21 -40.53 -17.29 1.77
C ASP A 21 -40.26 -15.77 1.89
N SER A 22 -38.97 -15.38 1.98
CA SER A 22 -38.55 -13.98 2.08
C SER A 22 -38.26 -13.34 0.72
N VAL A 23 -38.32 -14.11 -0.39
CA VAL A 23 -38.15 -13.58 -1.75
C VAL A 23 -39.43 -12.89 -2.20
N LYS A 24 -39.39 -11.57 -2.41
CA LYS A 24 -40.58 -10.77 -2.79
C LYS A 24 -40.95 -10.91 -4.26
N TYR A 25 -39.94 -11.03 -5.12
CA TYR A 25 -40.11 -11.31 -6.53
C TYR A 25 -38.82 -11.88 -7.11
N CYS A 26 -38.97 -12.68 -8.16
CA CYS A 26 -37.89 -13.21 -8.97
C CYS A 26 -38.24 -12.98 -10.45
N ILE A 27 -37.40 -12.23 -11.15
CA ILE A 27 -37.59 -11.86 -12.55
C ILE A 27 -36.38 -12.36 -13.34
N LYS A 28 -36.62 -13.17 -14.37
CA LYS A 28 -35.56 -13.63 -15.27
C LYS A 28 -35.44 -12.69 -16.46
N ILE A 29 -34.25 -12.15 -16.67
CA ILE A 29 -33.88 -11.36 -17.84
C ILE A 29 -32.65 -12.02 -18.46
N ASP A 30 -32.80 -12.51 -19.69
CA ASP A 30 -31.81 -13.35 -20.35
C ASP A 30 -31.33 -14.49 -19.44
N ASN A 31 -30.05 -14.45 -19.06
CA ASN A 31 -29.42 -15.46 -18.22
C ASN A 31 -29.13 -15.00 -16.79
N ILE A 32 -29.81 -13.95 -16.35
CA ILE A 32 -29.69 -13.40 -14.99
C ILE A 32 -31.08 -13.37 -14.37
N ILE A 33 -31.15 -13.76 -13.09
CA ILE A 33 -32.35 -13.58 -12.28
C ILE A 33 -32.13 -12.41 -11.32
N PHE A 34 -33.13 -11.54 -11.25
CA PHE A 34 -33.15 -10.36 -10.38
C PHE A 34 -34.28 -10.50 -9.38
N GLY A 35 -34.05 -10.08 -8.15
CA GLY A 35 -35.05 -10.14 -7.11
C GLY A 35 -34.81 -9.16 -5.98
N LYS A 36 -35.77 -9.17 -5.05
CA LYS A 36 -35.60 -8.57 -3.73
C LYS A 36 -35.85 -9.62 -2.66
N VAL A 37 -34.91 -9.75 -1.74
CA VAL A 37 -34.98 -10.73 -0.64
C VAL A 37 -34.97 -9.99 0.68
N GLU A 38 -35.96 -10.28 1.52
CA GLU A 38 -36.10 -9.69 2.84
C GLU A 38 -35.15 -10.36 3.85
N GLY A 39 -34.39 -9.53 4.58
CA GLY A 39 -33.55 -9.94 5.69
C GLY A 39 -33.74 -9.00 6.87
N SER A 40 -32.67 -8.36 7.34
CA SER A 40 -32.78 -7.20 8.23
C SER A 40 -33.30 -5.94 7.53
N ASP A 41 -33.22 -5.92 6.19
CA ASP A 41 -33.79 -4.91 5.30
C ASP A 41 -34.15 -5.62 3.97
N LEU A 42 -34.70 -4.89 2.99
CA LEU A 42 -35.03 -5.40 1.68
C LEU A 42 -33.85 -5.25 0.71
N TYR A 43 -33.15 -6.35 0.44
CA TYR A 43 -31.94 -6.32 -0.37
C TYR A 43 -32.23 -6.58 -1.85
N LYS A 44 -31.57 -5.84 -2.74
CA LYS A 44 -31.53 -6.15 -4.18
C LYS A 44 -30.55 -7.29 -4.38
N THR A 45 -30.97 -8.30 -5.13
CA THR A 45 -30.18 -9.52 -5.33
C THR A 45 -30.27 -9.93 -6.79
N GLU A 46 -29.14 -10.34 -7.36
CA GLU A 46 -29.06 -10.89 -8.70
C GLU A 46 -28.20 -12.15 -8.72
N VAL A 47 -28.51 -13.08 -9.62
CA VAL A 47 -27.74 -14.32 -9.81
C VAL A 47 -27.59 -14.61 -11.29
N ASN A 48 -26.35 -14.83 -11.73
CA ASN A 48 -26.05 -15.31 -13.07
C ASN A 48 -26.31 -16.83 -13.15
N LEU A 49 -27.11 -17.28 -14.11
CA LEU A 49 -27.50 -18.69 -14.22
C LEU A 49 -26.42 -19.60 -14.82
N ASP A 50 -25.43 -19.05 -15.55
CA ASP A 50 -24.28 -19.82 -16.06
C ASP A 50 -23.23 -20.06 -14.97
N THR A 51 -22.85 -19.00 -14.25
CA THR A 51 -21.78 -19.07 -13.24
C THR A 51 -22.29 -19.41 -11.85
N LEU A 52 -23.59 -19.17 -11.59
CA LEU A 52 -24.24 -19.24 -10.28
C LEU A 52 -23.74 -18.19 -9.28
N GLU A 53 -22.89 -17.27 -9.70
CA GLU A 53 -22.45 -16.16 -8.86
C GLU A 53 -23.60 -15.20 -8.62
N GLY A 54 -23.73 -14.78 -7.36
CA GLY A 54 -24.75 -13.84 -6.94
C GLY A 54 -24.14 -12.55 -6.41
N ASP A 55 -24.75 -11.43 -6.76
CA ASP A 55 -24.48 -10.14 -6.14
C ASP A 55 -25.71 -9.70 -5.31
N CYS A 56 -25.45 -9.06 -4.18
CA CYS A 56 -26.50 -8.64 -3.27
C CYS A 56 -26.12 -7.37 -2.54
N SER A 57 -27.06 -6.44 -2.44
CA SER A 57 -26.87 -5.18 -1.70
C SER A 57 -26.84 -5.33 -0.18
N CYS A 58 -26.65 -6.54 0.34
CA CYS A 58 -26.56 -6.79 1.78
C CYS A 58 -25.11 -6.59 2.27
N PRO A 59 -24.85 -6.47 3.59
CA PRO A 59 -23.50 -6.26 4.11
C PRO A 59 -22.48 -7.36 3.75
N TYR A 60 -22.96 -8.55 3.35
CA TYR A 60 -22.10 -9.64 2.87
C TYR A 60 -21.69 -9.47 1.39
N GLY A 61 -22.38 -8.62 0.61
CA GLY A 61 -22.11 -8.42 -0.80
C GLY A 61 -22.47 -9.65 -1.63
N SER A 62 -21.45 -10.35 -2.15
CA SER A 62 -21.60 -11.44 -3.10
C SER A 62 -21.81 -12.81 -2.44
N ASN A 63 -22.37 -13.74 -3.22
CA ASN A 63 -22.57 -15.15 -2.89
C ASN A 63 -23.17 -15.39 -1.49
N CYS A 64 -24.08 -14.52 -1.07
CA CYS A 64 -24.72 -14.61 0.22
C CYS A 64 -25.95 -15.53 0.20
N LYS A 65 -26.52 -15.78 1.38
CA LYS A 65 -27.74 -16.60 1.55
C LYS A 65 -28.94 -16.07 0.73
N HIS A 66 -29.02 -14.77 0.46
CA HIS A 66 -30.11 -14.20 -0.34
C HIS A 66 -30.01 -14.60 -1.81
N ALA A 67 -28.80 -14.67 -2.36
CA ALA A 67 -28.56 -15.16 -3.71
C ALA A 67 -28.95 -16.64 -3.84
N VAL A 68 -28.62 -17.45 -2.83
CA VAL A 68 -29.10 -18.84 -2.74
C VAL A 68 -30.63 -18.90 -2.74
N ALA A 69 -31.29 -18.13 -1.87
CA ALA A 69 -32.76 -18.10 -1.79
C ALA A 69 -33.38 -17.74 -3.14
N LEU A 70 -32.89 -16.67 -3.79
CA LEU A 70 -33.37 -16.22 -5.10
C LEU A 70 -33.21 -17.31 -6.18
N TYR A 71 -32.05 -17.97 -6.22
CA TYR A 71 -31.81 -19.06 -7.16
C TYR A 71 -32.70 -20.27 -6.93
N LEU A 72 -32.94 -20.65 -5.67
CA LEU A 72 -33.82 -21.75 -5.34
C LEU A 72 -35.28 -21.43 -5.67
N THR A 73 -35.75 -20.21 -5.41
CA THR A 73 -37.06 -19.71 -5.87
C THR A 73 -37.18 -19.84 -7.40
N TYR A 74 -36.16 -19.44 -8.15
CA TYR A 74 -36.11 -19.65 -9.60
C TYR A 74 -36.19 -21.13 -9.99
N LYS A 75 -35.41 -22.01 -9.34
CA LYS A 75 -35.43 -23.46 -9.61
C LYS A 75 -36.77 -24.13 -9.26
N ASN A 76 -37.52 -23.56 -8.32
CA ASN A 76 -38.88 -23.99 -7.99
C ASN A 76 -39.92 -23.53 -9.02
N GLY A 77 -39.51 -22.76 -10.03
CA GLY A 77 -40.39 -22.23 -11.08
C GLY A 77 -41.14 -20.97 -10.68
N GLU A 78 -40.82 -20.37 -9.53
CA GLU A 78 -41.49 -19.19 -8.99
C GLU A 78 -40.83 -17.90 -9.50
N PHE A 79 -40.87 -17.68 -10.81
CA PHE A 79 -40.31 -16.48 -11.42
C PHE A 79 -41.19 -15.96 -12.57
N SER A 80 -41.03 -14.68 -12.88
CA SER A 80 -41.60 -14.08 -14.08
C SER A 80 -40.51 -13.95 -15.15
N ASP A 81 -40.76 -14.49 -16.35
CA ASP A 81 -39.85 -14.30 -17.48
C ASP A 81 -40.13 -12.97 -18.19
N SER A 82 -39.08 -12.19 -18.41
CA SER A 82 -39.16 -10.92 -19.13
C SER A 82 -39.48 -11.07 -20.62
N ASP A 83 -39.33 -12.26 -21.21
CA ASP A 83 -39.58 -12.50 -22.64
C ASP A 83 -40.96 -12.03 -23.09
N GLY A 84 -42.01 -12.28 -22.28
CA GLY A 84 -43.36 -11.83 -22.58
C GLY A 84 -43.49 -10.30 -22.60
N PHE A 85 -42.82 -9.64 -21.66
CA PHE A 85 -42.76 -8.18 -21.58
C PHE A 85 -41.98 -7.60 -22.77
N VAL A 86 -40.80 -8.14 -23.07
CA VAL A 86 -39.94 -7.72 -24.20
C VAL A 86 -40.66 -7.92 -25.53
N ASN A 87 -41.36 -9.05 -25.72
CA ASN A 87 -42.14 -9.30 -26.93
C ASN A 87 -43.33 -8.34 -27.07
N SER A 88 -43.88 -7.85 -25.96
CA SER A 88 -44.90 -6.81 -25.98
C SER A 88 -44.30 -5.47 -26.39
N LEU A 89 -43.13 -5.10 -25.84
CA LEU A 89 -42.40 -3.89 -26.25
C LEU A 89 -42.05 -3.90 -27.74
N LYS A 90 -41.63 -5.05 -28.29
CA LYS A 90 -41.33 -5.20 -29.74
C LYS A 90 -42.54 -4.98 -30.65
N LYS A 91 -43.76 -5.15 -30.14
CA LYS A 91 -45.02 -4.98 -30.89
C LYS A 91 -45.62 -3.58 -30.72
N MET A 92 -45.14 -2.80 -29.77
CA MET A 92 -45.59 -1.43 -29.54
C MET A 92 -45.09 -0.51 -30.65
N SER A 93 -45.93 0.45 -31.03
CA SER A 93 -45.53 1.56 -31.86
C SER A 93 -44.52 2.47 -31.13
N ARG A 94 -43.83 3.31 -31.90
CA ARG A 94 -42.90 4.28 -31.35
C ARG A 94 -43.56 5.21 -30.32
N ASP A 95 -44.78 5.65 -30.58
CA ASP A 95 -45.48 6.60 -29.71
C ASP A 95 -45.91 5.93 -28.40
N GLU A 96 -46.40 4.69 -28.45
CA GLU A 96 -46.73 3.90 -27.25
C GLU A 96 -45.49 3.63 -26.38
N LEU A 97 -44.34 3.35 -27.00
CA LEU A 97 -43.08 3.21 -26.27
C LEU A 97 -42.64 4.51 -25.62
N ILE A 98 -42.79 5.64 -26.31
CA ILE A 98 -42.49 6.97 -25.77
C ILE A 98 -43.40 7.25 -24.56
N GLU A 99 -44.70 7.01 -24.67
CA GLU A 99 -45.64 7.21 -23.56
C GLU A 99 -45.32 6.30 -22.37
N LEU A 100 -44.99 5.03 -22.62
CA LEU A 100 -44.57 4.10 -21.58
C LEU A 100 -43.32 4.60 -20.85
N ILE A 101 -42.29 5.04 -21.59
CA ILE A 101 -41.05 5.57 -21.01
C ILE A 101 -41.35 6.86 -20.24
N LEU A 102 -42.11 7.79 -20.81
CA LEU A 102 -42.50 9.04 -20.16
C LEU A 102 -43.26 8.77 -18.86
N SER A 103 -44.13 7.76 -18.84
CA SER A 103 -44.85 7.36 -17.62
C SER A 103 -43.89 6.90 -16.52
N LYS A 104 -42.84 6.12 -16.86
CA LYS A 104 -41.83 5.65 -15.90
C LYS A 104 -40.86 6.73 -15.44
N LEU A 105 -40.55 7.68 -16.33
CA LEU A 105 -39.71 8.84 -15.99
C LEU A 105 -40.43 9.81 -15.05
N LYS A 106 -41.76 9.90 -15.07
CA LYS A 106 -42.51 10.66 -14.06
C LYS A 106 -42.28 10.11 -12.65
N ASP A 107 -42.21 8.79 -12.53
CA ASP A 107 -41.99 8.11 -11.25
C ASP A 107 -40.50 8.02 -10.84
N ASN A 108 -39.57 8.29 -11.78
CA ASN A 108 -38.12 8.17 -11.58
C ASN A 108 -37.39 9.31 -12.29
N SER A 109 -37.75 10.56 -11.97
CA SER A 109 -37.26 11.75 -12.70
C SER A 109 -35.74 11.89 -12.73
N GLU A 110 -35.04 11.34 -11.74
CA GLU A 110 -33.57 11.29 -11.66
C GLU A 110 -32.92 10.46 -12.77
N TRP A 111 -33.65 9.54 -13.41
CA TRP A 111 -33.13 8.78 -14.55
C TRP A 111 -32.72 9.67 -15.72
N ILE A 112 -33.36 10.83 -15.89
CA ILE A 112 -33.04 11.79 -16.94
C ILE A 112 -31.61 12.32 -16.78
N MET A 113 -31.21 12.59 -15.53
CA MET A 113 -29.87 13.08 -15.22
C MET A 113 -28.80 11.99 -15.38
N ARG A 114 -29.12 10.75 -14.98
CA ARG A 114 -28.18 9.61 -15.00
C ARG A 114 -27.97 9.01 -16.40
N HIS A 115 -29.03 8.93 -17.19
CA HIS A 115 -29.02 8.23 -18.49
C HIS A 115 -29.21 9.19 -19.65
N ASN A 116 -28.78 10.43 -19.48
CA ASN A 116 -28.84 11.51 -20.47
C ASN A 116 -28.63 10.91 -21.88
N ILE A 117 -29.71 10.72 -22.65
CA ILE A 117 -29.67 10.05 -23.95
C ILE A 117 -28.97 11.04 -24.88
N ARG A 118 -27.63 11.05 -24.82
CA ARG A 118 -26.78 12.01 -25.50
C ARG A 118 -27.03 11.81 -26.99
N LYS A 119 -27.41 12.90 -27.68
CA LYS A 119 -27.34 12.99 -29.14
C LYS A 119 -26.00 12.38 -29.56
N LYS A 120 -26.02 11.46 -30.52
CA LYS A 120 -24.84 10.81 -31.13
C LYS A 120 -23.72 11.83 -31.30
N THR A 121 -22.86 11.96 -30.29
CA THR A 121 -21.80 12.97 -30.27
C THR A 121 -20.82 12.51 -31.33
N ASN A 122 -20.53 13.35 -32.32
CA ASN A 122 -19.43 13.04 -33.21
C ASN A 122 -18.14 13.06 -32.38
N HIS A 123 -17.61 11.89 -32.03
CA HIS A 123 -16.44 11.76 -31.15
C HIS A 123 -15.21 12.50 -31.70
N SER A 124 -15.10 12.66 -33.02
CA SER A 124 -14.04 13.49 -33.63
C SER A 124 -14.25 14.98 -33.33
N ASP A 125 -15.49 15.46 -33.31
CA ASP A 125 -15.79 16.85 -32.97
C ASP A 125 -15.62 17.11 -31.47
N PHE A 126 -15.87 16.10 -30.63
CA PHE A 126 -15.52 16.17 -29.20
C PHE A 126 -14.01 16.36 -29.02
N ILE A 127 -13.18 15.52 -29.64
CA ILE A 127 -11.72 15.65 -29.52
C ILE A 127 -11.23 17.01 -30.02
N LYS A 128 -11.73 17.49 -31.17
CA LYS A 128 -11.41 18.84 -31.65
C LYS A 128 -11.81 19.92 -30.66
N SER A 129 -12.97 19.78 -30.02
CA SER A 129 -13.43 20.72 -29.00
C SER A 129 -12.59 20.65 -27.73
N PHE A 130 -12.21 19.45 -27.29
CA PHE A 130 -11.34 19.20 -26.14
C PHE A 130 -9.98 19.88 -26.35
N LYS A 131 -9.40 19.75 -27.55
CA LYS A 131 -8.12 20.37 -27.93
C LYS A 131 -8.16 21.89 -28.04
N LYS A 132 -9.34 22.48 -28.27
CA LYS A 132 -9.50 23.92 -28.52
C LYS A 132 -9.80 24.70 -27.24
N VAL A 133 -10.65 24.15 -26.38
CA VAL A 133 -11.06 24.75 -25.11
C VAL A 133 -11.06 23.64 -24.07
N PHE A 134 -10.03 23.65 -23.23
CA PHE A 134 -9.85 22.70 -22.15
C PHE A 134 -10.48 23.24 -20.86
N SER A 135 -11.05 22.36 -20.04
CA SER A 135 -11.64 22.68 -18.73
C SER A 135 -11.88 21.40 -17.93
N GLN A 136 -12.13 21.51 -16.62
CA GLN A 136 -12.47 20.36 -15.78
C GLN A 136 -13.72 19.59 -16.27
N ASP A 137 -14.77 20.30 -16.68
CA ASP A 137 -15.97 19.70 -17.30
C ASP A 137 -15.63 18.89 -18.57
N LYS A 138 -14.55 19.23 -19.30
CA LYS A 138 -14.08 18.45 -20.45
C LYS A 138 -13.34 17.19 -20.03
N VAL A 139 -12.62 17.20 -18.91
CA VAL A 139 -11.99 16.02 -18.32
C VAL A 139 -13.07 15.00 -17.92
N GLU A 140 -14.07 15.42 -17.14
CA GLU A 140 -15.20 14.56 -16.74
C GLU A 140 -15.99 14.03 -17.94
N LYS A 141 -16.16 14.86 -18.98
CA LYS A 141 -16.81 14.42 -20.24
C LYS A 141 -15.97 13.43 -21.02
N ALA A 142 -14.64 13.59 -21.05
CA ALA A 142 -13.74 12.66 -21.70
C ALA A 142 -13.81 11.30 -21.00
N GLU A 143 -13.74 11.32 -19.67
CA GLU A 143 -13.82 10.15 -18.80
C GLU A 143 -15.10 9.34 -19.06
N ALA A 144 -16.25 10.02 -19.04
CA ALA A 144 -17.55 9.39 -19.32
C ALA A 144 -17.71 8.85 -20.76
N LEU A 145 -16.80 9.18 -21.68
CA LEU A 145 -16.87 8.77 -23.09
C LEU A 145 -15.80 7.74 -23.48
N LEU A 146 -14.81 7.44 -22.62
CA LEU A 146 -13.64 6.65 -23.00
C LEU A 146 -14.00 5.31 -23.67
N HIS A 147 -14.94 4.55 -23.10
CA HIS A 147 -15.35 3.26 -23.65
C HIS A 147 -16.01 3.36 -25.04
N ASP A 148 -16.64 4.49 -25.35
CA ASP A 148 -17.34 4.73 -26.62
C ASP A 148 -16.41 5.27 -27.72
N LEU A 149 -15.21 5.75 -27.36
CA LEU A 149 -14.26 6.27 -28.32
C LEU A 149 -13.68 5.16 -29.20
N SER A 150 -13.55 5.40 -30.50
CA SER A 150 -12.82 4.49 -31.39
C SER A 150 -11.35 4.40 -30.98
N PHE A 151 -10.67 3.29 -31.29
CA PHE A 151 -9.24 3.14 -30.97
C PHE A 151 -8.37 4.29 -31.51
N LYS A 152 -8.68 4.79 -32.71
CA LYS A 152 -7.99 5.95 -33.29
C LYS A 152 -8.19 7.21 -32.43
N ASN A 153 -9.41 7.43 -31.94
CA ASN A 153 -9.76 8.58 -31.12
C ASN A 153 -9.10 8.50 -29.74
N LEU A 154 -9.01 7.30 -29.15
CA LEU A 154 -8.31 7.08 -27.89
C LEU A 154 -6.81 7.43 -28.02
N LEU A 155 -6.14 6.92 -29.05
CA LEU A 155 -4.74 7.26 -29.32
C LEU A 155 -4.55 8.76 -29.56
N GLU A 156 -5.45 9.40 -30.31
CA GLU A 156 -5.38 10.82 -30.59
C GLU A 156 -5.56 11.68 -29.32
N LEU A 157 -6.41 11.25 -28.40
CA LEU A 157 -6.61 11.91 -27.12
C LEU A 157 -5.39 11.73 -26.21
N ASN A 158 -4.85 10.51 -26.13
CA ASN A 158 -3.67 10.20 -25.33
C ASN A 158 -2.45 11.00 -25.78
N ASP A 159 -2.21 11.04 -27.10
CA ASP A 159 -1.11 11.81 -27.69
C ASP A 159 -1.23 13.31 -27.45
N TYR A 160 -2.45 13.80 -27.27
CA TYR A 160 -2.68 15.21 -26.97
C TYR A 160 -2.48 15.50 -25.49
N ILE A 161 -3.06 14.69 -24.60
CA ILE A 161 -2.90 14.86 -23.15
C ILE A 161 -1.43 14.77 -22.78
N ASP A 162 -0.73 13.73 -23.23
CA ASP A 162 0.69 13.52 -22.93
C ASP A 162 1.57 14.70 -23.38
N LYS A 163 1.39 15.19 -24.61
CA LYS A 163 2.19 16.30 -25.15
C LYS A 163 1.89 17.65 -24.51
N ASN A 164 0.73 17.81 -23.89
CA ASN A 164 0.28 19.08 -23.36
C ASN A 164 0.00 19.00 -21.85
N TYR A 165 0.46 17.95 -21.16
CA TYR A 165 0.03 17.64 -19.80
C TYR A 165 0.19 18.85 -18.87
N ASP A 166 1.40 19.43 -18.80
CA ASP A 166 1.69 20.59 -17.96
C ASP A 166 0.81 21.80 -18.32
N SER A 167 0.64 22.08 -19.62
CA SER A 167 -0.19 23.21 -20.09
C SER A 167 -1.68 23.00 -19.82
N LEU A 168 -2.16 21.75 -19.87
CA LEU A 168 -3.53 21.42 -19.54
C LEU A 168 -3.74 21.58 -18.03
N LEU A 169 -2.79 21.13 -17.23
CA LEU A 169 -2.79 21.29 -15.79
C LEU A 169 -2.81 22.77 -15.38
N ASP A 170 -1.93 23.58 -15.95
CA ASP A 170 -1.93 25.05 -15.79
C ASP A 170 -3.29 25.66 -16.18
N GLY A 171 -3.90 25.18 -17.26
CA GLY A 171 -5.22 25.64 -17.70
C GLY A 171 -6.36 25.29 -16.73
N ILE A 172 -6.25 24.20 -15.96
CA ILE A 172 -7.19 23.89 -14.88
C ILE A 172 -6.98 24.90 -13.74
N TYR A 173 -5.73 25.11 -13.33
CA TYR A 173 -5.37 26.06 -12.27
C TYR A 173 -5.86 27.49 -12.55
N GLU A 174 -5.64 28.00 -13.76
CA GLU A 174 -6.08 29.34 -14.15
C GLU A 174 -7.61 29.48 -14.24
N SER A 175 -8.31 28.38 -14.55
CA SER A 175 -9.78 28.39 -14.66
C SER A 175 -10.49 28.41 -13.31
N ASP A 176 -9.85 27.88 -12.26
CA ASP A 176 -10.40 27.79 -10.91
C ASP A 176 -10.05 29.02 -10.04
N GLU A 177 -8.94 29.74 -10.33
CA GLU A 177 -8.55 30.97 -9.61
C GLU A 177 -9.59 32.09 -9.69
N TYR A 178 -10.50 32.05 -10.67
CA TYR A 178 -11.58 33.02 -10.78
C TYR A 178 -12.83 32.70 -9.96
N ASN A 179 -12.89 31.55 -9.27
CA ASN A 179 -14.15 31.07 -8.69
C ASN A 179 -14.19 30.81 -7.19
N ASN A 180 -13.14 31.03 -6.39
CA ASN A 180 -13.32 31.08 -4.93
C ASN A 180 -12.36 32.03 -4.21
N ASN A 181 -13.01 33.00 -3.56
CA ASN A 181 -12.49 33.79 -2.45
C ASN A 181 -12.31 32.88 -1.23
N TYR A 182 -11.30 33.16 -0.41
CA TYR A 182 -10.91 32.56 0.88
C TYR A 182 -9.77 31.53 0.88
N ASP A 183 -8.78 31.88 1.70
CA ASP A 183 -7.75 31.05 2.32
C ASP A 183 -8.24 29.61 2.59
N ALA A 184 -7.78 28.67 1.77
CA ALA A 184 -7.86 27.24 2.05
C ALA A 184 -6.58 26.58 1.53
N GLN A 185 -6.20 25.53 2.23
CA GLN A 185 -4.93 24.83 2.14
C GLN A 185 -4.63 24.40 0.68
N ARG A 186 -3.34 24.40 0.30
CA ARG A 186 -2.85 23.60 -0.82
C ARG A 186 -3.18 22.14 -0.52
N ASP A 187 -4.37 21.70 -0.87
CA ASP A 187 -4.75 20.28 -0.85
C ASP A 187 -4.22 19.64 -2.13
N ASP A 188 -3.52 18.52 -1.96
CA ASP A 188 -2.83 17.75 -2.99
C ASP A 188 -3.79 17.02 -3.98
N ASP A 189 -5.07 17.39 -4.03
CA ASP A 189 -6.14 16.67 -4.76
C ASP A 189 -6.49 17.26 -6.14
N TYR A 190 -5.99 18.45 -6.50
CA TYR A 190 -6.40 19.14 -7.73
C TYR A 190 -5.79 18.56 -9.02
N ASP A 191 -4.70 17.80 -8.92
CA ASP A 191 -4.08 17.09 -10.06
C ASP A 191 -4.76 15.75 -10.39
N ALA A 192 -5.61 15.24 -9.49
CA ALA A 192 -6.14 13.88 -9.58
C ALA A 192 -6.98 13.66 -10.84
N GLY A 193 -7.84 14.60 -11.23
CA GLY A 193 -8.78 14.38 -12.33
C GLY A 193 -8.12 14.18 -13.71
N LEU A 194 -7.09 14.96 -14.04
CA LEU A 194 -6.38 14.81 -15.32
C LEU A 194 -5.43 13.60 -15.31
N LEU A 195 -4.80 13.33 -14.16
CA LEU A 195 -3.97 12.14 -13.96
C LEU A 195 -4.80 10.86 -14.09
N ASP A 196 -5.95 10.79 -13.40
CA ASP A 196 -6.89 9.66 -13.44
C ASP A 196 -7.38 9.41 -14.87
N LEU A 197 -7.78 10.48 -15.58
CA LEU A 197 -8.16 10.38 -17.00
C LEU A 197 -7.02 9.82 -17.85
N SER A 198 -5.79 10.30 -17.64
CA SER A 198 -4.60 9.83 -18.36
C SER A 198 -4.37 8.34 -18.13
N ASP A 199 -4.44 7.88 -16.89
CA ASP A 199 -4.18 6.49 -16.53
C ASP A 199 -5.30 5.54 -16.99
N HIS A 200 -6.57 5.91 -16.82
CA HIS A 200 -7.70 5.16 -17.37
C HIS A 200 -7.66 5.08 -18.90
N LEU A 201 -7.24 6.17 -19.56
CA LEU A 201 -7.08 6.20 -21.01
C LEU A 201 -6.03 5.20 -21.49
N LYS A 202 -4.86 5.13 -20.82
CA LYS A 202 -3.82 4.13 -21.12
C LYS A 202 -4.34 2.70 -20.96
N GLU A 203 -5.05 2.41 -19.86
CA GLU A 203 -5.64 1.09 -19.59
C GLU A 203 -6.60 0.68 -20.71
N ILE A 204 -7.53 1.56 -21.08
CA ILE A 204 -8.52 1.29 -22.13
C ILE A 204 -7.84 1.11 -23.49
N ILE A 205 -6.81 1.92 -23.82
CA ILE A 205 -6.03 1.76 -25.06
C ILE A 205 -5.37 0.38 -25.11
N VAL A 206 -4.69 -0.03 -24.04
CA VAL A 206 -3.98 -1.32 -23.96
C VAL A 206 -4.96 -2.48 -24.10
N LYS A 207 -6.08 -2.46 -23.39
CA LYS A 207 -7.13 -3.47 -23.49
C LYS A 207 -7.71 -3.56 -24.89
N LYS A 208 -8.08 -2.42 -25.48
CA LYS A 208 -8.68 -2.37 -26.82
C LYS A 208 -7.68 -2.77 -27.91
N ALA A 209 -6.39 -2.48 -27.74
CA ALA A 209 -5.34 -2.94 -28.65
C ALA A 209 -5.25 -4.47 -28.71
N LEU A 210 -5.45 -5.16 -27.59
CA LEU A 210 -5.50 -6.62 -27.54
C LEU A 210 -6.76 -7.15 -28.22
N GLU A 211 -7.94 -6.62 -27.87
CA GLU A 211 -9.24 -7.00 -28.44
C GLU A 211 -9.28 -6.83 -29.96
N GLU A 212 -8.80 -5.69 -30.47
CA GLU A 212 -8.79 -5.37 -31.89
C GLU A 212 -7.56 -5.91 -32.65
N LYS A 213 -6.64 -6.64 -31.98
CA LYS A 213 -5.36 -7.13 -32.53
C LYS A 213 -4.46 -6.03 -33.09
N ARG A 214 -4.47 -4.85 -32.47
CA ARG A 214 -3.73 -3.64 -32.85
C ARG A 214 -2.51 -3.36 -31.98
N VAL A 215 -1.97 -4.38 -31.31
CA VAL A 215 -0.81 -4.27 -30.42
C VAL A 215 0.42 -3.57 -31.05
N ASN A 216 0.63 -3.72 -32.37
CA ASN A 216 1.72 -3.04 -33.07
C ASN A 216 1.60 -1.51 -33.04
N ASP A 217 0.39 -0.98 -32.87
CA ASP A 217 0.10 0.45 -32.88
C ASP A 217 0.45 1.11 -31.53
N ILE A 218 0.61 0.30 -30.47
CA ILE A 218 0.89 0.76 -29.11
C ILE A 218 2.31 0.43 -28.63
N ILE A 219 2.93 -0.66 -29.09
CA ILE A 219 4.28 -1.08 -28.65
C ILE A 219 5.37 -0.02 -28.93
N LYS A 220 5.15 0.87 -29.89
CA LYS A 220 6.09 1.93 -30.27
C LYS A 220 5.87 3.25 -29.51
N ARG A 221 4.93 3.27 -28.57
CA ARG A 221 4.52 4.47 -27.85
C ARG A 221 5.01 4.35 -26.42
N ASP A 222 6.08 5.07 -26.10
CA ASP A 222 6.73 5.03 -24.79
C ASP A 222 5.75 5.35 -23.66
N THR A 223 4.76 6.21 -23.93
CA THR A 223 3.69 6.62 -23.00
C THR A 223 2.73 5.49 -22.58
N LEU A 224 2.77 4.36 -23.28
CA LEU A 224 1.98 3.16 -22.99
C LEU A 224 2.84 2.00 -22.46
N SER A 225 4.16 2.17 -22.38
CA SER A 225 5.08 1.10 -21.95
C SER A 225 4.75 0.59 -20.55
N ASP A 226 4.51 1.50 -19.59
CA ASP A 226 4.20 1.14 -18.20
C ASP A 226 2.94 0.29 -18.08
N GLU A 227 1.87 0.67 -18.80
CA GLU A 227 0.63 -0.09 -18.78
C GLU A 227 0.77 -1.44 -19.50
N ILE A 228 1.62 -1.53 -20.54
CA ILE A 228 1.99 -2.82 -21.16
C ILE A 228 2.78 -3.70 -20.18
N ILE A 229 3.73 -3.13 -19.42
CA ILE A 229 4.56 -3.82 -18.42
C ILE A 229 3.68 -4.36 -17.28
N LYS A 230 2.77 -3.54 -16.76
CA LYS A 230 1.80 -3.93 -15.73
C LYS A 230 0.92 -5.11 -16.17
N ASN A 231 0.62 -5.20 -17.46
CA ASN A 231 -0.16 -6.27 -18.08
C ASN A 231 0.69 -7.32 -18.83
N ALA A 232 1.96 -7.49 -18.46
CA ALA A 232 2.96 -8.24 -19.26
C ALA A 232 2.50 -9.62 -19.74
N ASP A 233 1.74 -10.37 -18.94
CA ASP A 233 1.26 -11.71 -19.31
C ASP A 233 0.32 -11.71 -20.51
N LEU A 234 -0.53 -10.68 -20.66
CA LEU A 234 -1.41 -10.53 -21.82
C LEU A 234 -0.61 -10.28 -23.11
N PHE A 235 0.64 -9.84 -22.97
CA PHE A 235 1.53 -9.45 -24.05
C PHE A 235 2.64 -10.48 -24.35
N VAL A 236 2.65 -11.63 -23.67
CA VAL A 236 3.64 -12.71 -23.90
C VAL A 236 3.80 -13.08 -25.37
N LEU A 237 2.70 -13.15 -26.13
CA LEU A 237 2.74 -13.49 -27.56
C LEU A 237 3.43 -12.44 -28.43
N TYR A 238 3.63 -11.22 -27.91
CA TYR A 238 4.26 -10.09 -28.59
C TYR A 238 5.66 -9.78 -28.06
N LYS A 239 6.21 -10.62 -27.19
CA LYS A 239 7.49 -10.45 -26.52
C LYS A 239 8.65 -10.05 -27.44
N ASP A 240 8.78 -10.69 -28.61
CA ASP A 240 9.82 -10.35 -29.58
C ASP A 240 9.70 -8.93 -30.15
N LYS A 241 8.48 -8.41 -30.26
CA LYS A 241 8.24 -7.04 -30.71
C LYS A 241 8.49 -6.06 -29.58
N ILE A 242 8.05 -6.38 -28.37
CA ILE A 242 8.32 -5.58 -27.17
C ILE A 242 9.83 -5.41 -27.00
N ARG A 243 10.58 -6.52 -27.00
CA ARG A 243 12.05 -6.54 -26.94
C ARG A 243 12.74 -5.58 -27.92
N LYS A 244 12.17 -5.40 -29.13
CA LYS A 244 12.76 -4.57 -30.19
C LYS A 244 12.47 -3.08 -30.03
N ASN A 245 11.41 -2.71 -29.30
CA ASN A 245 10.97 -1.32 -29.18
C ASN A 245 11.17 -0.76 -27.78
N PHE A 246 11.24 -1.61 -26.76
CA PHE A 246 11.41 -1.20 -25.37
C PHE A 246 12.88 -0.93 -25.08
N SER A 247 13.14 -0.01 -24.14
CA SER A 247 14.47 0.13 -23.60
C SER A 247 14.90 -1.16 -22.88
N LYS A 248 16.20 -1.31 -22.64
CA LYS A 248 16.72 -2.48 -21.90
C LYS A 248 16.08 -2.59 -20.51
N LYS A 249 15.88 -1.44 -19.84
CA LYS A 249 15.23 -1.33 -18.53
C LYS A 249 13.76 -1.75 -18.60
N ASP A 250 12.99 -1.19 -19.53
CA ASP A 250 11.56 -1.47 -19.67
C ASP A 250 11.31 -2.93 -20.04
N TYR A 251 12.15 -3.51 -20.89
CA TYR A 251 12.06 -4.93 -21.22
C TYR A 251 12.44 -5.82 -20.04
N LEU A 252 13.44 -5.44 -19.23
CA LEU A 252 13.74 -6.15 -17.98
C LEU A 252 12.53 -6.13 -17.05
N GLU A 253 11.90 -4.97 -16.85
CA GLU A 253 10.71 -4.84 -16.01
C GLU A 253 9.52 -5.63 -16.55
N PHE A 254 9.32 -5.63 -17.87
CA PHE A 254 8.35 -6.50 -18.55
C PHE A 254 8.60 -7.98 -18.22
N LEU A 255 9.84 -8.46 -18.35
CA LEU A 255 10.22 -9.84 -18.03
C LEU A 255 9.99 -10.17 -16.56
N LEU A 256 10.27 -9.22 -15.66
CA LEU A 256 10.05 -9.36 -14.22
C LEU A 256 8.56 -9.40 -13.87
N ASN A 257 7.68 -8.78 -14.65
CA ASN A 257 6.23 -8.80 -14.40
C ASN A 257 5.54 -10.10 -14.88
N LEU A 258 6.10 -10.83 -15.85
CA LEU A 258 5.54 -12.11 -16.31
C LEU A 258 5.32 -13.15 -15.18
N ASN A 259 4.17 -13.84 -15.18
CA ASN A 259 3.92 -14.93 -14.24
C ASN A 259 4.87 -16.12 -14.44
N SER A 260 5.30 -16.35 -15.67
CA SER A 260 6.22 -17.44 -16.06
C SER A 260 7.61 -16.93 -16.48
N SER A 261 8.18 -16.00 -15.70
CA SER A 261 9.51 -15.43 -15.96
C SER A 261 10.62 -16.48 -16.04
N ASN A 262 11.53 -16.32 -17.01
CA ASN A 262 12.72 -17.15 -17.17
C ASN A 262 13.96 -16.41 -16.64
N SER A 263 14.54 -16.90 -15.54
CA SER A 263 15.74 -16.30 -14.94
C SER A 263 16.96 -16.25 -15.86
N SER A 264 17.10 -17.20 -16.79
CA SER A 264 18.21 -17.20 -17.75
C SER A 264 18.10 -16.07 -18.76
N GLU A 265 16.88 -15.72 -19.16
CA GLU A 265 16.65 -14.61 -20.07
C GLU A 265 16.79 -13.28 -19.35
N ILE A 266 16.19 -13.14 -18.15
CA ILE A 266 16.31 -11.93 -17.34
C ILE A 266 17.77 -11.55 -17.15
N LYS A 267 18.64 -12.53 -16.87
CA LYS A 267 20.08 -12.34 -16.70
C LYS A 267 20.73 -11.52 -17.83
N ASP A 268 20.32 -11.74 -19.08
CA ASP A 268 20.91 -11.08 -20.24
C ASP A 268 20.55 -9.58 -20.32
N TYR A 269 19.53 -9.16 -19.56
CA TYR A 269 19.05 -7.78 -19.51
C TYR A 269 19.46 -7.04 -18.23
N VAL A 270 20.12 -7.70 -17.28
CA VAL A 270 20.63 -7.06 -16.07
C VAL A 270 21.99 -6.40 -16.34
N ASP A 271 22.13 -5.14 -15.95
CA ASP A 271 23.40 -4.41 -15.88
C ASP A 271 23.41 -3.45 -14.68
N ASP A 272 24.50 -2.71 -14.50
CA ASP A 272 24.67 -1.80 -13.37
C ASP A 272 23.63 -0.66 -13.35
N ASP A 273 23.08 -0.28 -14.51
CA ASP A 273 22.12 0.82 -14.63
C ASP A 273 20.70 0.41 -14.23
N ASN A 274 20.35 -0.87 -14.38
CA ASN A 274 18.99 -1.37 -14.15
C ASN A 274 18.86 -2.47 -13.08
N LYS A 275 19.97 -2.93 -12.50
CA LYS A 275 19.98 -3.96 -11.45
C LYS A 275 19.12 -3.58 -10.24
N THR A 276 18.93 -2.29 -9.96
CA THR A 276 18.10 -1.83 -8.83
C THR A 276 16.66 -2.36 -8.89
N LEU A 277 16.12 -2.58 -10.10
CA LEU A 277 14.80 -3.18 -10.30
C LEU A 277 14.68 -4.58 -9.68
N LEU A 278 15.78 -5.33 -9.58
CA LEU A 278 15.74 -6.66 -8.95
C LEU A 278 15.40 -6.59 -7.46
N TYR A 279 15.80 -5.52 -6.77
CA TYR A 279 15.51 -5.33 -5.35
C TYR A 279 14.02 -5.00 -5.13
N GLU A 280 13.43 -4.18 -6.01
CA GLU A 280 12.00 -3.80 -5.99
C GLU A 280 11.06 -5.00 -6.18
N PHE A 281 11.55 -6.10 -6.76
CA PHE A 281 10.77 -7.33 -7.00
C PHE A 281 11.07 -8.46 -6.01
N ILE A 282 11.93 -8.27 -5.00
CA ILE A 282 12.23 -9.31 -4.01
C ILE A 282 10.98 -9.77 -3.27
N ASP A 283 10.11 -8.83 -2.91
CA ASP A 283 8.89 -9.10 -2.14
C ASP A 283 7.86 -9.94 -2.92
N LYS A 284 7.72 -9.67 -4.22
CA LYS A 284 6.76 -10.33 -5.11
C LYS A 284 7.32 -11.64 -5.66
N LYS A 285 8.63 -11.71 -5.93
CA LYS A 285 9.24 -12.78 -6.73
C LYS A 285 10.59 -13.28 -6.17
N SER A 286 10.74 -13.39 -4.85
CA SER A 286 12.00 -13.77 -4.18
C SER A 286 12.73 -14.95 -4.81
N LYS A 287 12.02 -16.05 -5.15
CA LYS A 287 12.60 -17.26 -5.77
C LYS A 287 13.21 -16.98 -7.14
N LEU A 288 12.53 -16.18 -7.96
CA LEU A 288 13.02 -15.77 -9.28
C LEU A 288 14.25 -14.90 -9.11
N ILE A 289 14.18 -13.88 -8.24
CA ILE A 289 15.29 -12.97 -7.98
C ILE A 289 16.50 -13.74 -7.43
N LYS A 290 16.30 -14.72 -6.54
CA LYS A 290 17.36 -15.63 -6.08
C LYS A 290 18.03 -16.37 -7.24
N SER A 291 17.24 -16.89 -8.18
CA SER A 291 17.76 -17.58 -9.36
C SER A 291 18.59 -16.64 -10.25
N VAL A 292 18.07 -15.45 -10.53
CA VAL A 292 18.77 -14.41 -11.31
C VAL A 292 20.08 -14.02 -10.62
N ALA A 293 20.05 -13.72 -9.32
CA ALA A 293 21.21 -13.35 -8.52
C ALA A 293 22.32 -14.42 -8.57
N ASN A 294 21.97 -15.71 -8.49
CA ASN A 294 22.93 -16.79 -8.67
C ASN A 294 23.54 -16.82 -10.08
N LEU A 295 22.74 -16.56 -11.12
CA LEU A 295 23.19 -16.57 -12.51
C LEU A 295 24.15 -15.41 -12.84
N ILE A 296 23.93 -14.23 -12.27
CA ILE A 296 24.81 -13.06 -12.39
C ILE A 296 25.93 -13.04 -11.33
N LYS A 297 25.91 -14.00 -10.37
CA LYS A 297 26.86 -14.12 -9.26
C LYS A 297 26.89 -12.89 -8.35
N ASP A 298 25.72 -12.29 -8.10
CA ASP A 298 25.59 -11.11 -7.26
C ASP A 298 25.33 -11.50 -5.80
N THR A 299 26.38 -11.43 -4.99
CA THR A 299 26.31 -11.76 -3.56
C THR A 299 25.56 -10.72 -2.75
N THR A 300 25.54 -9.45 -3.17
CA THR A 300 24.78 -8.40 -2.46
C THR A 300 23.28 -8.68 -2.60
N LEU A 301 22.83 -8.96 -3.83
CA LEU A 301 21.43 -9.30 -4.09
C LEU A 301 21.03 -10.62 -3.41
N LEU A 302 21.91 -11.63 -3.43
CA LEU A 302 21.66 -12.88 -2.70
C LEU A 302 21.50 -12.65 -1.19
N PHE A 303 22.29 -11.74 -0.60
CA PHE A 303 22.13 -11.37 0.80
C PHE A 303 20.77 -10.68 1.04
N SER A 304 20.36 -9.74 0.20
CA SER A 304 19.03 -9.10 0.30
C SER A 304 17.87 -10.08 0.20
N VAL A 305 17.94 -11.02 -0.75
CA VAL A 305 16.95 -12.10 -0.87
C VAL A 305 16.95 -12.98 0.38
N ALA A 306 18.12 -13.33 0.93
CA ALA A 306 18.21 -14.14 2.14
C ALA A 306 17.61 -13.44 3.36
N VAL A 307 17.82 -12.12 3.51
CA VAL A 307 17.17 -11.31 4.55
C VAL A 307 15.65 -11.34 4.41
N TYR A 308 15.13 -11.20 3.19
CA TYR A 308 13.70 -11.29 2.93
C TYR A 308 13.12 -12.67 3.25
N GLU A 309 13.76 -13.73 2.75
CA GLU A 309 13.34 -15.13 2.95
C GLU A 309 13.61 -15.63 4.37
N LYS A 310 14.28 -14.82 5.22
CA LYS A 310 14.69 -15.20 6.58
C LYS A 310 15.61 -16.43 6.59
N ASP A 311 16.44 -16.57 5.54
CA ASP A 311 17.40 -17.65 5.35
C ASP A 311 18.64 -17.42 6.20
N PHE A 312 18.60 -17.90 7.44
CA PHE A 312 19.62 -17.64 8.47
C PHE A 312 21.04 -18.04 8.02
N ASP A 313 21.21 -19.23 7.43
CA ASP A 313 22.54 -19.73 7.06
C ASP A 313 23.19 -18.88 5.97
N VAL A 314 22.41 -18.44 4.98
CA VAL A 314 22.90 -17.56 3.91
C VAL A 314 23.22 -16.16 4.45
N ILE A 315 22.39 -15.61 5.34
CA ILE A 315 22.65 -14.32 5.99
C ILE A 315 23.99 -14.36 6.73
N ILE A 316 24.28 -15.40 7.52
CA ILE A 316 25.55 -15.51 8.23
C ILE A 316 26.71 -15.63 7.26
N LYS A 317 26.58 -16.50 6.25
CA LYS A 317 27.66 -16.76 5.29
C LYS A 317 28.03 -15.55 4.44
N GLN A 318 27.06 -14.69 4.12
CA GLN A 318 27.24 -13.53 3.24
C GLN A 318 27.16 -12.18 3.98
N PHE A 319 27.35 -12.17 5.30
CA PHE A 319 27.20 -10.95 6.10
C PHE A 319 28.24 -9.85 5.79
N ASP A 320 29.34 -10.20 5.11
CA ASP A 320 30.28 -9.24 4.55
C ASP A 320 29.60 -8.27 3.57
N GLN A 321 28.53 -8.71 2.88
CA GLN A 321 27.75 -7.91 1.94
C GLN A 321 26.75 -6.94 2.58
N PHE A 322 26.53 -7.03 3.90
CA PHE A 322 25.58 -6.18 4.64
C PHE A 322 25.72 -4.68 4.31
N GLY A 323 26.94 -4.18 4.21
CA GLY A 323 27.20 -2.76 3.96
C GLY A 323 26.77 -2.31 2.55
N ASN A 324 26.92 -3.18 1.56
CA ASN A 324 26.49 -2.92 0.18
C ASN A 324 24.97 -3.06 0.07
N ALA A 325 24.41 -4.11 0.69
CA ALA A 325 22.97 -4.36 0.67
C ALA A 325 22.17 -3.19 1.27
N VAL A 326 22.62 -2.61 2.39
CA VAL A 326 21.97 -1.41 2.98
C VAL A 326 22.01 -0.18 2.06
N LYS A 327 22.93 -0.12 1.09
CA LYS A 327 23.02 0.98 0.12
C LYS A 327 22.18 0.72 -1.13
N GLU A 328 22.15 -0.52 -1.61
CA GLU A 328 21.49 -0.90 -2.87
C GLU A 328 20.01 -1.27 -2.68
N ASP A 329 19.63 -1.80 -1.51
CA ASP A 329 18.27 -2.23 -1.18
C ASP A 329 17.64 -1.22 -0.19
N TYR A 330 16.75 -0.36 -0.70
CA TYR A 330 16.12 0.70 0.09
C TYR A 330 15.23 0.16 1.22
N GLU A 331 14.71 -1.07 1.10
CA GLU A 331 13.86 -1.70 2.14
C GLU A 331 14.67 -2.45 3.20
N MET A 332 15.96 -2.71 2.95
CA MET A 332 16.83 -3.49 3.83
C MET A 332 16.77 -3.02 5.28
N THR A 333 16.83 -1.69 5.50
CA THR A 333 16.83 -1.11 6.84
C THR A 333 15.56 -1.47 7.63
N GLY A 334 14.40 -1.50 6.97
CA GLY A 334 13.13 -1.88 7.58
C GLY A 334 13.06 -3.37 7.97
N ARG A 335 13.92 -4.20 7.37
CA ARG A 335 13.95 -5.66 7.57
C ARG A 335 14.99 -6.10 8.61
N LEU A 336 15.92 -5.24 9.03
CA LEU A 336 16.99 -5.60 9.97
C LEU A 336 16.49 -6.09 11.33
N SER A 337 15.34 -5.59 11.80
CA SER A 337 14.70 -6.08 13.04
C SER A 337 14.45 -7.60 12.98
N SER A 338 13.99 -8.10 11.81
CA SER A 338 13.80 -9.54 11.59
C SER A 338 15.13 -10.32 11.60
N VAL A 339 16.21 -9.72 11.11
CA VAL A 339 17.55 -10.33 11.15
C VAL A 339 18.02 -10.50 12.60
N VAL A 340 17.85 -9.47 13.44
CA VAL A 340 18.20 -9.55 14.86
C VAL A 340 17.37 -10.62 15.58
N ASP A 341 16.08 -10.73 15.26
CA ASP A 341 15.22 -11.77 15.79
C ASP A 341 15.68 -13.18 15.39
N LEU A 342 16.12 -13.37 14.14
CA LEU A 342 16.69 -14.64 13.69
C LEU A 342 17.97 -14.97 14.45
N PHE A 343 18.86 -14.00 14.66
CA PHE A 343 20.09 -14.23 15.41
C PHE A 343 19.76 -14.64 16.84
N ARG A 344 18.83 -13.92 17.48
CA ARG A 344 18.37 -14.21 18.85
C ARG A 344 17.74 -15.60 18.97
N LYS A 345 16.83 -15.96 18.06
CA LYS A 345 16.16 -17.28 18.05
C LYS A 345 17.16 -18.43 17.87
N ASN A 346 18.21 -18.23 17.08
CA ASN A 346 19.26 -19.21 16.85
C ASN A 346 20.42 -19.12 17.85
N ASN A 347 20.33 -18.26 18.87
CA ASN A 347 21.41 -18.00 19.84
C ASN A 347 22.77 -17.65 19.18
N PHE A 348 22.73 -17.03 18.01
CA PHE A 348 23.92 -16.76 17.21
C PHE A 348 24.67 -15.51 17.69
N LYS A 349 25.90 -15.70 18.16
CA LYS A 349 26.72 -14.62 18.71
C LYS A 349 27.91 -14.30 17.82
N ASN A 350 28.00 -13.04 17.38
CA ASN A 350 29.15 -12.51 16.64
C ASN A 350 29.28 -11.01 16.90
N GLY A 351 30.32 -10.60 17.62
CA GLY A 351 30.52 -9.21 18.04
C GLY A 351 30.68 -8.24 16.88
N GLU A 352 31.35 -8.62 15.79
CA GLU A 352 31.55 -7.75 14.63
C GLU A 352 30.25 -7.56 13.83
N MET A 353 29.45 -8.61 13.67
CA MET A 353 28.11 -8.49 13.07
C MET A 353 27.18 -7.66 13.96
N ALA A 354 27.24 -7.86 15.28
CA ALA A 354 26.46 -7.08 16.24
C ALA A 354 26.81 -5.59 16.16
N LYS A 355 28.09 -5.23 16.05
CA LYS A 355 28.51 -3.83 15.82
C LYS A 355 27.91 -3.26 14.53
N LYS A 356 27.97 -3.99 13.41
CA LYS A 356 27.38 -3.55 12.13
C LYS A 356 25.86 -3.31 12.24
N LEU A 357 25.13 -4.19 12.92
CA LEU A 357 23.69 -4.04 13.16
C LEU A 357 23.37 -2.87 14.11
N LEU A 358 24.16 -2.72 15.18
CA LEU A 358 24.01 -1.64 16.16
C LEU A 358 24.21 -0.25 15.55
N ASN A 359 25.10 -0.09 14.57
CA ASN A 359 25.25 1.17 13.82
C ASN A 359 23.97 1.63 13.11
N ARG A 360 22.96 0.76 12.97
CA ARG A 360 21.68 1.05 12.31
C ARG A 360 20.48 1.01 13.26
N HIS A 361 20.68 0.93 14.57
CA HIS A 361 19.58 0.65 15.51
C HIS A 361 18.46 1.71 15.52
N VAL A 362 18.81 2.99 15.36
CA VAL A 362 17.82 4.08 15.29
C VAL A 362 16.96 3.93 14.02
N SER A 363 17.60 3.85 12.85
CA SER A 363 16.91 3.74 11.56
C SER A 363 16.13 2.43 11.41
N ALA A 364 16.65 1.33 11.96
CA ALA A 364 16.01 0.01 11.95
C ALA A 364 14.97 -0.18 13.07
N ARG A 365 14.78 0.84 13.93
CA ARG A 365 13.76 0.90 14.99
C ARG A 365 13.75 -0.33 15.91
N TYR A 366 14.92 -0.82 16.31
CA TYR A 366 15.00 -1.98 17.19
C TYR A 366 14.27 -1.75 18.52
N ASP A 367 13.65 -2.81 19.04
CA ASP A 367 13.08 -2.80 20.38
C ASP A 367 14.18 -2.98 21.46
N LYS A 368 13.80 -2.80 22.74
CA LYS A 368 14.72 -2.94 23.88
C LYS A 368 15.35 -4.33 23.96
N THR A 369 14.61 -5.38 23.60
CA THR A 369 15.07 -6.77 23.68
C THR A 369 16.12 -7.06 22.61
N GLN A 370 15.89 -6.56 21.39
CA GLN A 370 16.80 -6.66 20.26
C GLN A 370 18.09 -5.87 20.52
N LEU A 371 17.96 -4.63 21.01
CA LEU A 371 19.12 -3.83 21.41
C LEU A 371 19.92 -4.50 22.53
N SER A 372 19.25 -4.99 23.58
CA SER A 372 19.90 -5.71 24.68
C SER A 372 20.65 -6.94 24.18
N TYR A 373 20.04 -7.71 23.27
CA TYR A 373 20.67 -8.86 22.63
C TYR A 373 21.95 -8.50 21.89
N LEU A 374 21.91 -7.48 21.03
CA LEU A 374 23.08 -7.06 20.24
C LEU A 374 24.18 -6.48 21.12
N VAL A 375 23.83 -5.55 22.02
CA VAL A 375 24.83 -4.84 22.84
C VAL A 375 25.53 -5.77 23.83
N SER A 376 24.86 -6.84 24.29
CA SER A 376 25.46 -7.86 25.17
C SER A 376 26.68 -8.56 24.55
N GLN A 377 26.81 -8.52 23.22
CA GLN A 377 27.88 -9.17 22.46
C GLN A 377 29.08 -8.25 22.20
N VAL A 378 28.98 -6.97 22.56
CA VAL A 378 30.02 -5.98 22.33
C VAL A 378 30.63 -5.56 23.66
N SER A 379 31.96 -5.55 23.74
CA SER A 379 32.74 -5.10 24.91
C SER A 379 33.48 -3.79 24.67
N ASP A 380 33.38 -3.23 23.47
CA ASP A 380 34.01 -1.96 23.10
C ASP A 380 33.21 -0.77 23.66
N PHE A 381 33.72 -0.19 24.73
CA PHE A 381 33.10 0.94 25.42
C PHE A 381 32.93 2.15 24.50
N ASP A 382 33.96 2.52 23.75
CA ASP A 382 33.93 3.74 22.93
C ASP A 382 33.01 3.60 21.73
N PHE A 383 32.90 2.39 21.18
CA PHE A 383 31.91 2.08 20.16
C PHE A 383 30.48 2.26 20.71
N ILE A 384 30.13 1.60 21.82
CA ILE A 384 28.77 1.66 22.39
C ILE A 384 28.44 3.10 22.81
N ARG A 385 29.40 3.82 23.39
CA ARG A 385 29.23 5.23 23.80
C ARG A 385 28.87 6.13 22.62
N LYS A 386 29.48 5.93 21.45
CA LYS A 386 29.19 6.73 20.25
C LYS A 386 27.80 6.47 19.67
N LEU A 387 27.22 5.31 19.96
CA LEU A 387 25.88 4.95 19.48
C LEU A 387 24.76 5.53 20.32
N PHE A 388 25.02 5.86 21.58
CA PHE A 388 24.00 6.39 22.48
C PHE A 388 23.43 7.70 21.94
N ASP A 389 22.14 7.68 21.64
CA ASP A 389 21.37 8.85 21.26
C ASP A 389 20.49 9.30 22.43
N LYS A 390 20.80 10.48 22.94
CA LYS A 390 20.04 11.11 24.02
C LYS A 390 18.58 11.33 23.65
N ASP A 391 18.24 11.49 22.37
CA ASP A 391 16.87 11.72 21.88
C ASP A 391 16.02 10.43 21.92
N HIS A 392 16.66 9.27 22.07
CA HIS A 392 16.04 7.95 22.13
C HIS A 392 16.34 7.21 23.45
N ILE A 393 16.54 7.97 24.54
CA ILE A 393 16.99 7.42 25.84
C ILE A 393 16.08 6.33 26.40
N ASP A 394 14.78 6.35 26.10
CA ASP A 394 13.83 5.33 26.53
C ASP A 394 14.26 3.93 26.05
N LYS A 395 14.78 3.83 24.82
CA LYS A 395 15.34 2.60 24.23
C LYS A 395 16.82 2.45 24.53
N ASP A 396 17.59 3.52 24.38
CA ASP A 396 19.06 3.51 24.45
C ASP A 396 19.60 3.37 25.88
N VAL A 397 18.74 3.40 26.89
CA VAL A 397 19.11 3.06 28.27
C VAL A 397 19.83 1.70 28.37
N VAL A 398 19.51 0.74 27.50
CA VAL A 398 20.19 -0.57 27.46
C VAL A 398 21.66 -0.45 27.04
N LEU A 399 22.02 0.57 26.26
CA LEU A 399 23.41 0.90 25.93
C LEU A 399 24.14 1.42 27.17
N LEU A 400 23.50 2.29 27.97
CA LEU A 400 24.06 2.76 29.25
C LEU A 400 24.25 1.61 30.24
N GLU A 401 23.28 0.71 30.35
CA GLU A 401 23.39 -0.50 31.17
C GLU A 401 24.60 -1.33 30.76
N ARG A 402 24.82 -1.49 29.44
CA ARG A 402 25.98 -2.22 28.93
C ARG A 402 27.29 -1.49 29.18
N LEU A 403 27.35 -0.17 28.99
CA LEU A 403 28.52 0.63 29.32
C LEU A 403 28.89 0.46 30.79
N ALA A 404 27.91 0.51 31.70
CA ALA A 404 28.13 0.34 33.13
C ALA A 404 28.63 -1.08 33.49
N GLN A 405 28.22 -2.11 32.73
CA GLN A 405 28.78 -3.46 32.88
C GLN A 405 30.24 -3.55 32.45
N ILE A 406 30.65 -2.76 31.46
CA ILE A 406 32.04 -2.74 30.94
C ILE A 406 32.93 -1.90 31.86
N ASP A 407 32.53 -0.67 32.15
CA ASP A 407 33.26 0.28 33.00
C ASP A 407 32.28 1.24 33.70
N LYS A 408 32.00 0.96 34.97
CA LYS A 408 31.09 1.78 35.80
C LYS A 408 31.56 3.22 35.95
N ASN A 409 32.85 3.45 36.17
CA ASN A 409 33.37 4.78 36.46
C ASN A 409 33.31 5.66 35.21
N ARG A 410 33.77 5.12 34.08
CA ARG A 410 33.75 5.83 32.80
C ARG A 410 32.32 6.09 32.31
N THR A 411 31.40 5.18 32.59
CA THR A 411 29.96 5.38 32.29
C THR A 411 29.37 6.49 33.14
N PHE A 412 29.68 6.51 34.44
CA PHE A 412 29.21 7.56 35.34
C PHE A 412 29.71 8.94 34.90
N GLU A 413 30.99 9.06 34.52
CA GLU A 413 31.54 10.30 33.96
C GLU A 413 30.83 10.72 32.68
N PHE A 414 30.59 9.78 31.76
CA PHE A 414 29.86 10.04 30.52
C PHE A 414 28.45 10.58 30.80
N VAL A 415 27.68 9.90 31.65
CA VAL A 415 26.32 10.30 32.00
C VAL A 415 26.32 11.65 32.74
N SER A 416 27.28 11.87 33.63
CA SER A 416 27.42 13.11 34.41
C SER A 416 27.79 14.34 33.60
N ASN A 417 28.41 14.16 32.44
CA ASN A 417 28.86 15.25 31.58
C ASN A 417 27.92 15.48 30.38
N ASN A 418 26.92 14.62 30.18
CA ASN A 418 25.89 14.83 29.18
C ASN A 418 24.69 15.56 29.80
N ASN A 419 24.12 16.51 29.06
CA ASN A 419 22.93 17.28 29.46
C ASN A 419 21.63 16.44 29.43
N LEU A 420 21.64 15.21 29.96
CA LEU A 420 20.52 14.27 29.91
C LEU A 420 19.35 14.68 30.83
N ILE A 421 19.61 15.51 31.83
CA ILE A 421 18.61 15.94 32.81
C ILE A 421 17.86 17.22 32.41
N GLN A 422 18.26 17.88 31.32
CA GLN A 422 17.57 19.06 30.77
C GLN A 422 16.40 18.67 29.85
N ARG A 423 16.08 17.38 29.78
CA ARG A 423 15.06 16.81 28.88
C ARG A 423 13.67 16.78 29.50
N HIS A 424 12.71 16.30 28.72
CA HIS A 424 11.36 16.05 29.20
C HIS A 424 11.38 15.07 30.38
N TRP A 425 10.42 15.19 31.30
CA TRP A 425 10.45 14.43 32.57
C TRP A 425 10.46 12.91 32.37
N SER A 426 9.86 12.41 31.28
CA SER A 426 9.86 10.99 30.92
C SER A 426 11.28 10.43 30.74
N ASP A 427 12.15 11.20 30.09
CA ASP A 427 13.53 10.85 29.78
C ASP A 427 14.37 10.82 31.06
N VAL A 428 14.13 11.81 31.92
CA VAL A 428 14.80 11.94 33.22
C VAL A 428 14.47 10.75 34.13
N VAL A 429 13.21 10.29 34.14
CA VAL A 429 12.80 9.10 34.91
C VAL A 429 13.55 7.85 34.44
N VAL A 430 13.65 7.63 33.12
CA VAL A 430 14.41 6.48 32.56
C VAL A 430 15.88 6.52 33.00
N LEU A 431 16.50 7.70 32.95
CA LEU A 431 17.87 7.89 33.40
C LEU A 431 18.05 7.51 34.88
N PHE A 432 17.14 7.97 35.74
CA PHE A 432 17.20 7.66 37.17
C PHE A 432 16.99 6.19 37.49
N ASN A 433 16.10 5.51 36.75
CA ASN A 433 15.91 4.07 36.88
C ASN A 433 17.20 3.31 36.54
N PHE A 434 17.91 3.74 35.48
CA PHE A 434 19.25 3.23 35.18
C PHE A 434 20.27 3.50 36.30
N LEU A 435 20.32 4.74 36.80
CA LEU A 435 21.27 5.13 37.84
C LEU A 435 21.05 4.31 39.12
N LYS A 436 19.79 4.14 39.55
CA LYS A 436 19.39 3.33 40.71
C LYS A 436 19.76 1.86 40.56
N LYS A 437 19.63 1.32 39.34
CA LYS A 437 20.00 -0.07 39.04
C LYS A 437 21.52 -0.30 39.05
N SER A 438 22.31 0.71 38.70
CA SER A 438 23.74 0.54 38.39
C SER A 438 24.70 1.06 39.47
N TYR A 439 24.25 2.03 40.28
CA TYR A 439 25.07 2.77 41.24
C TYR A 439 24.41 2.86 42.61
N ASP A 440 25.24 3.08 43.64
CA ASP A 440 24.76 3.30 45.00
C ASP A 440 24.16 4.71 45.21
N ASN A 441 23.41 4.87 46.30
CA ASN A 441 22.75 6.13 46.63
C ASN A 441 23.73 7.30 46.81
N LYS A 442 24.98 7.03 47.21
CA LYS A 442 26.00 8.07 47.40
C LYS A 442 26.42 8.66 46.05
N THR A 443 26.64 7.80 45.07
CA THR A 443 26.99 8.15 43.70
C THR A 443 25.86 8.91 43.02
N ILE A 444 24.60 8.49 43.23
CA ILE A 444 23.44 9.18 42.67
C ILE A 444 23.29 10.58 43.27
N ARG A 445 23.49 10.76 44.58
CA ARG A 445 23.51 12.09 45.20
C ARG A 445 24.58 12.99 44.58
N ALA A 446 25.80 12.48 44.42
CA ALA A 446 26.89 13.22 43.79
C ALA A 446 26.57 13.64 42.34
N PHE A 447 25.89 12.78 41.57
CA PHE A 447 25.42 13.12 40.22
C PHE A 447 24.44 14.31 40.23
N ILE A 448 23.50 14.31 41.17
CA ILE A 448 22.48 15.37 41.23
C ILE A 448 23.08 16.68 41.74
N GLU A 449 23.93 16.63 42.77
CA GLU A 449 24.66 17.81 43.27
C GLU A 449 25.50 18.45 42.17
N LYS A 450 26.23 17.64 41.38
CA LYS A 450 27.03 18.12 40.25
C LYS A 450 26.19 18.80 39.16
N ASN A 451 24.94 18.37 38.97
CA ASN A 451 24.08 18.82 37.89
C ASN A 451 22.90 19.68 38.38
N GLN A 452 22.99 20.20 39.60
CA GLN A 452 21.89 20.86 40.29
C GLN A 452 21.33 22.08 39.52
N GLU A 453 22.19 22.86 38.88
CA GLU A 453 21.80 24.07 38.13
C GLU A 453 21.01 23.76 36.85
N GLN A 454 21.16 22.53 36.34
CA GLN A 454 20.51 22.08 35.10
C GLN A 454 19.18 21.36 35.36
N PHE A 455 18.88 21.03 36.62
CA PHE A 455 17.65 20.33 37.01
C PHE A 455 16.42 21.24 36.92
N ARG A 456 15.53 20.97 35.97
CA ARG A 456 14.21 21.60 35.90
C ARG A 456 13.18 20.73 36.61
N THR A 457 12.72 21.15 37.79
CA THR A 457 11.72 20.37 38.54
C THR A 457 10.31 20.73 38.12
N SER A 458 9.52 19.73 37.71
CA SER A 458 8.07 19.84 37.48
C SER A 458 7.31 19.01 38.51
N SER A 459 6.03 19.32 38.73
CA SER A 459 5.14 18.51 39.59
C SER A 459 5.05 17.05 39.10
N HIS A 460 5.01 16.84 37.79
CA HIS A 460 5.01 15.52 37.16
C HIS A 460 6.32 14.76 37.42
N LEU A 461 7.47 15.39 37.20
CA LEU A 461 8.77 14.77 37.47
C LEU A 461 8.90 14.34 38.94
N LYS A 462 8.51 15.22 39.87
CA LYS A 462 8.53 14.93 41.32
C LYS A 462 7.64 13.74 41.68
N LYS A 463 6.46 13.65 41.05
CA LYS A 463 5.52 12.53 41.27
C LYS A 463 6.13 11.21 40.79
N HIS A 464 6.61 11.15 39.55
CA HIS A 464 7.15 9.91 38.99
C HIS A 464 8.45 9.47 39.67
N LEU A 465 9.35 10.39 39.98
CA LEU A 465 10.56 10.05 40.74
C LEU A 465 10.22 9.53 42.14
N LYS A 466 9.19 10.08 42.80
CA LYS A 466 8.72 9.60 44.09
C LYS A 466 8.21 8.15 44.01
N ASP A 467 7.51 7.80 42.94
CA ASP A 467 7.06 6.42 42.70
C ASP A 467 8.25 5.46 42.54
N GLU A 468 9.37 5.96 42.01
CA GLU A 468 10.65 5.23 41.89
C GLU A 468 11.52 5.30 43.18
N GLY A 469 11.00 5.89 44.27
CA GLY A 469 11.68 6.03 45.56
C GLY A 469 12.68 7.19 45.63
N ILE A 470 12.67 8.12 44.67
CA ILE A 470 13.54 9.29 44.60
C ILE A 470 12.73 10.55 44.89
N PHE A 471 13.02 11.19 46.01
CA PHE A 471 12.35 12.39 46.48
C PHE A 471 13.20 13.61 46.17
N ILE A 472 12.77 14.41 45.21
CA ILE A 472 13.43 15.68 44.87
C ILE A 472 12.59 16.84 45.40
N SER A 473 13.20 17.71 46.20
CA SER A 473 12.61 18.97 46.67
C SER A 473 13.57 20.12 46.43
N GLN A 474 13.03 21.32 46.25
CA GLN A 474 13.84 22.54 46.11
C GLN A 474 13.51 23.43 47.31
N LYS A 475 14.51 23.77 48.12
CA LYS A 475 14.39 24.69 49.26
C LYS A 475 15.49 25.74 49.15
N GLU A 476 15.12 27.02 49.21
CA GLU A 476 16.08 28.14 49.19
C GLU A 476 17.02 28.12 47.97
N GLY A 477 16.50 27.77 46.79
CA GLY A 477 17.29 27.63 45.57
C GLY A 477 18.19 26.38 45.50
N LYS A 478 18.24 25.58 46.58
CA LYS A 478 19.00 24.33 46.64
C LYS A 478 18.13 23.11 46.37
N LEU A 479 18.66 22.17 45.59
CA LEU A 479 18.02 20.89 45.27
C LEU A 479 18.39 19.87 46.35
N PHE A 480 17.39 19.30 47.00
CA PHE A 480 17.53 18.26 48.00
C PHE A 480 16.99 16.95 47.44
N VAL A 481 17.78 15.88 47.57
CA VAL A 481 17.43 14.55 47.08
C VAL A 481 17.50 13.56 48.22
N ASP A 482 16.40 12.86 48.44
CA ASP A 482 16.36 11.69 49.30
C ASP A 482 16.06 10.45 48.44
N ILE A 483 16.77 9.35 48.67
CA ILE A 483 16.68 8.12 47.87
C ILE A 483 16.42 6.97 48.84
N LYS A 484 15.27 6.31 48.67
CA LYS A 484 14.86 5.16 49.46
C LYS A 484 15.29 3.83 48.84
#